data_AF-A0A8T4Y0X9-F1
#
_entry.id   AF-A0A8T4Y0X9-F1
#
_cell.length_a   1.000
_cell.length_b   1.000
_cell.length_c   1.000
_cell.angle_alpha   90.00
_cell.angle_beta   90.00
_cell.angle_gamma   90.00
#
_symmetry.space_group_name_H-M   'P 1'
#
loop_
_entity.id
_entity.type
_entity.pdbx_description
1 polymer ?
#
loop_
_entity_poly.entity_id
_entity_poly.type
_entity_poly.pdbx_seq_one_letter_code
_entity_poly.pdbx_strand_id
1 'polypeptide(L)' 'MSLQYFQYLGNPNIGLFIIATDDFLLVPSGISENKMEFLRRCFKVDKVLSLRIRGSKLLGALSVANSNGVLLPYGCEHEV' A
#
# COMPACT_ATOMS: atom_id res chain seq x y z
N MET A 1 3.95 3.74 -21.60
CA MET A 1 3.49 3.04 -20.37
C MET A 1 2.00 2.82 -20.54
N SER A 2 1.51 1.59 -20.48
CA SER A 2 0.08 1.31 -20.61
C SER A 2 -0.63 1.51 -19.28
N LEU A 3 -1.87 2.00 -19.32
CA LEU A 3 -2.74 2.04 -18.15
C LEU A 3 -3.07 0.59 -17.76
N GLN A 4 -2.92 0.27 -16.48
CA GLN A 4 -3.15 -1.07 -15.96
C GLN A 4 -4.33 -1.05 -15.00
N TYR A 5 -5.26 -2.00 -15.18
CA TYR A 5 -6.37 -2.18 -14.25
C TYR A 5 -5.93 -2.98 -13.03
N PHE A 6 -6.31 -2.52 -11.84
CA PHE A 6 -6.05 -3.23 -10.59
C PHE A 6 -7.24 -3.08 -9.64
N GLN A 7 -7.53 -4.13 -8.87
CA GLN A 7 -8.56 -4.10 -7.84
C GLN A 7 -8.10 -4.85 -6.59
N TYR A 8 -8.48 -4.32 -5.43
CA TYR A 8 -8.28 -4.97 -4.13
C TYR A 8 -9.64 -5.44 -3.59
N LEU A 9 -9.79 -6.76 -3.38
CA LEU A 9 -11.04 -7.37 -2.90
C LEU A 9 -12.28 -6.97 -3.72
N GLY A 10 -12.15 -6.86 -5.05
CA GLY A 10 -13.23 -6.43 -5.93
C GLY A 10 -13.53 -4.93 -5.88
N ASN A 11 -12.82 -4.15 -5.06
CA ASN A 11 -12.98 -2.70 -4.97
C ASN A 11 -11.96 -1.99 -5.91
N PRO A 12 -12.42 -1.11 -6.82
CA PRO A 12 -11.55 -0.38 -7.74
C PRO A 12 -10.89 0.87 -7.12
N ASN A 13 -11.30 1.29 -5.91
CA ASN A 13 -10.74 2.45 -5.22
C ASN A 13 -9.40 2.10 -4.55
N ILE A 14 -8.40 1.79 -5.37
CA ILE A 14 -7.08 1.27 -4.93
C ILE A 14 -6.35 2.25 -3.99
N GLY A 15 -6.54 3.56 -4.17
CA GLY A 15 -5.95 4.60 -3.33
C GLY A 15 -6.44 4.61 -1.89
N LEU A 16 -7.52 3.90 -1.55
CA LEU A 16 -7.93 3.71 -0.15
C LEU A 16 -7.01 2.73 0.59
N PHE A 17 -6.44 1.77 -0.14
CA PHE A 17 -5.75 0.61 0.43
C PHE A 17 -4.25 0.67 0.20
N ILE A 18 -3.80 1.25 -0.90
CA ILE A 18 -2.42 1.23 -1.36
C ILE A 18 -1.89 2.65 -1.41
N ILE A 19 -0.66 2.84 -0.92
CA ILE A 19 0.10 4.07 -1.11
C ILE A 19 1.33 3.73 -1.93
N ALA A 20 1.54 4.48 -3.01
CA ALA A 20 2.73 4.37 -3.84
C ALA A 20 3.60 5.62 -3.67
N THR A 21 4.89 5.40 -3.46
CA THR A 21 5.94 6.43 -3.45
C THR A 21 7.03 6.03 -4.43
N ASP A 22 8.04 6.87 -4.64
CA ASP A 22 9.14 6.53 -5.56
C ASP A 22 10.08 5.46 -5.00
N ASP A 23 10.10 5.26 -3.67
CA ASP A 23 11.06 4.36 -3.00
C ASP A 23 10.41 3.13 -2.35
N PHE A 24 9.12 3.19 -2.03
CA PHE A 24 8.38 2.07 -1.43
C PHE A 24 6.89 2.09 -1.74
N LEU A 25 6.27 0.92 -1.66
CA LEU A 25 4.82 0.74 -1.71
C LEU A 25 4.31 0.26 -0.35
N LEU A 26 3.21 0.84 0.12
CA LEU A 26 2.46 0.32 1.26
C LEU A 26 1.23 -0.42 0.73
N VAL A 27 1.08 -1.68 1.13
CA VAL A 27 -0.02 -2.55 0.70
C VAL A 27 -0.73 -3.14 1.91
N PRO A 28 -2.05 -3.40 1.81
CA PRO A 28 -2.78 -3.97 2.93
C PRO A 28 -2.33 -5.41 3.20
N SER A 29 -2.24 -5.76 4.48
CA SER A 29 -1.96 -7.13 4.92
C SER A 29 -2.82 -8.19 4.20
N GLY A 30 -2.19 -9.32 3.86
CA GLY A 30 -2.84 -10.45 3.18
C GLY A 30 -3.10 -10.25 1.68
N ILE A 31 -2.45 -9.26 1.05
CA ILE A 31 -2.36 -9.20 -0.41
C ILE A 31 -1.53 -10.38 -0.94
N SER A 32 -1.92 -10.96 -2.07
CA SER A 32 -1.19 -12.10 -2.66
C SER A 32 0.13 -11.67 -3.29
N GLU A 33 1.12 -12.56 -3.32
CA GLU A 33 2.43 -12.29 -3.91
C GLU A 33 2.32 -11.87 -5.38
N ASN A 34 1.50 -12.54 -6.19
CA ASN A 34 1.27 -12.18 -7.59
C ASN A 34 0.80 -10.72 -7.77
N LYS A 35 -0.01 -10.22 -6.82
CA LYS A 35 -0.46 -8.82 -6.83
C LYS A 35 0.65 -7.87 -6.39
N MET A 36 1.46 -8.25 -5.41
CA MET A 36 2.63 -7.46 -5.02
C MET A 36 3.64 -7.37 -6.14
N GLU A 37 3.95 -8.47 -6.82
CA GLU A 37 4.86 -8.51 -7.97
C GLU A 37 4.34 -7.66 -9.14
N PHE A 38 3.04 -7.72 -9.42
CA PHE A 38 2.41 -6.81 -10.37
C PHE A 38 2.64 -5.34 -10.01
N LEU A 39 2.43 -4.97 -8.74
CA LEU A 39 2.64 -3.60 -8.26
C LEU A 39 4.13 -3.19 -8.36
N ARG A 40 5.07 -4.07 -7.96
CA ARG A 40 6.52 -3.83 -8.10
C ARG A 40 6.88 -3.50 -9.55
N ARG A 41 6.40 -4.30 -10.50
CA ARG A 41 6.65 -4.09 -11.93
C ARG A 41 5.99 -2.81 -12.45
N CYS A 42 4.76 -2.51 -12.03
CA CYS A 42 4.03 -1.33 -12.48
C CYS A 42 4.67 -0.03 -12.00
N PHE A 43 5.05 0.03 -10.72
CA PHE A 43 5.64 1.23 -10.12
C PHE A 43 7.16 1.27 -10.20
N LYS A 44 7.81 0.17 -10.57
CA LYS A 44 9.28 0.00 -10.59
C LYS A 44 9.92 0.23 -9.22
N VAL A 45 9.27 -0.31 -8.19
CA VAL A 45 9.66 -0.18 -6.79
C VAL A 45 9.72 -1.57 -6.16
N ASP A 46 10.89 -1.97 -5.67
CA ASP A 46 11.11 -3.32 -5.11
C ASP A 46 10.57 -3.46 -3.68
N LYS A 47 10.66 -2.38 -2.90
CA LYS A 47 10.28 -2.36 -1.48
C LYS A 47 8.76 -2.26 -1.33
N VAL A 48 8.13 -3.39 -1.04
CA VAL A 48 6.69 -3.50 -0.76
C VAL A 48 6.50 -3.88 0.70
N LEU A 49 5.86 -3.00 1.47
CA LEU A 49 5.58 -3.19 2.89
C LEU A 49 4.11 -3.54 3.09
N SER A 50 3.87 -4.72 3.65
CA SER A 50 2.53 -5.24 3.94
C SER A 50 2.17 -4.95 5.40
N LEU A 51 1.15 -4.12 5.64
CA LEU A 51 0.80 -3.70 7.00
C LEU A 51 -0.70 -3.44 7.22
N ARG A 52 -1.03 -3.11 8.47
CA ARG A 52 -2.31 -2.56 8.91
C ARG A 52 -2.04 -1.30 9.74
N ILE A 53 -2.96 -0.35 9.67
CA ILE A 53 -2.94 0.83 10.54
C ILE A 53 -4.07 0.66 11.56
N ARG A 54 -3.71 0.41 12.82
CA ARG A 54 -4.66 0.16 13.92
C ARG A 54 -5.68 -0.93 13.56
N GLY A 55 -5.19 -2.10 13.12
CA GLY A 55 -6.02 -3.21 12.62
C GLY A 55 -6.72 -2.98 11.27
N SER A 56 -6.70 -1.77 10.69
CA SER A 56 -7.36 -1.45 9.42
C SER A 56 -6.47 -1.66 8.20
N LYS A 57 -7.08 -2.04 7.08
CA LYS A 57 -6.44 -2.17 5.75
C LYS A 57 -6.53 -0.89 4.91
N LEU A 58 -7.16 0.16 5.41
CA LEU A 58 -7.39 1.42 4.69
C LEU A 58 -6.17 2.35 4.76
N LEU A 59 -5.02 1.90 4.23
CA LEU A 59 -3.76 2.60 4.39
C LEU A 59 -3.79 4.02 3.82
N GLY A 60 -4.27 4.17 2.59
CA GLY A 60 -4.35 5.47 1.92
C GLY A 60 -5.46 6.39 2.46
N ALA A 61 -6.42 5.87 3.21
CA ALA A 61 -7.39 6.70 3.92
C ALA A 61 -6.88 7.19 5.28
N LEU A 62 -5.99 6.41 5.92
CA LEU A 62 -5.53 6.67 7.28
C LEU A 62 -4.14 7.29 7.36
N SER A 63 -3.39 7.33 6.27
CA SER A 63 -2.03 7.83 6.24
C SER A 63 -1.70 8.56 4.95
N VAL A 64 -0.64 9.35 5.01
CA VAL A 64 -0.02 9.97 3.84
C VAL A 64 1.47 9.64 3.86
N ALA A 65 2.06 9.45 2.69
CA ALA A 65 3.47 9.11 2.56
C ALA A 65 4.10 9.76 1.33
N ASN A 66 5.40 9.94 1.40
CA ASN A 66 6.27 10.17 0.26
C ASN A 66 7.54 9.34 0.44
N SER A 67 8.49 9.46 -0.48
CA SER A 67 9.74 8.68 -0.46
C SER A 67 10.61 8.93 0.79
N ASN A 68 10.34 10.00 1.55
CA ASN A 68 11.08 10.35 2.76
C ASN A 68 10.44 9.84 4.06
N GLY A 69 9.19 9.35 4.01
CA GLY A 69 8.53 8.86 5.21
C GLY A 69 7.01 8.75 5.11
N VAL A 70 6.41 8.37 6.23
CA VAL A 70 4.97 8.12 6.38
C VAL A 70 4.46 8.85 7.62
N LEU A 71 3.34 9.56 7.48
CA LEU A 71 2.58 10.11 8.61
C LEU A 71 1.42 9.18 8.95
N LEU A 72 1.35 8.78 10.21
CA LEU A 72 0.34 7.86 10.73
C LEU A 72 -0.58 8.57 11.73
N PRO A 73 -1.79 8.02 11.99
CA PRO A 73 -2.63 8.48 13.07
C PRO A 73 -1.94 8.35 14.43
N TYR A 74 -2.34 9.18 15.39
CA TYR A 74 -1.89 9.05 16.78
C TYR A 74 -2.23 7.67 17.36
N GLY A 75 -1.32 7.11 18.16
CA GLY A 75 -1.51 5.81 18.82
C GLY A 75 -1.36 4.61 17.88
N CYS A 76 -0.57 4.73 16.81
CA CYS A 76 -0.10 3.56 16.07
C CYS A 76 1.07 2.91 16.82
N GLU A 77 0.93 1.62 17.11
CA GLU A 77 1.94 0.81 17.77
C GLU A 77 2.40 -0.32 16.84
N HIS A 78 3.55 -0.90 17.14
CA HIS A 78 4.03 -2.07 16.41
C HIS A 78 3.22 -3.30 16.85
N GLU A 79 2.36 -3.83 15.97
CA GLU A 79 1.70 -5.12 16.18
C GLU A 79 2.73 -6.25 15.98
N VAL A 80 2.96 -7.04 17.04
CA VAL A 80 3.86 -8.22 17.07
C VAL A 80 3.19 -9.43 16.43
#